data_AF-A0A258KE69-F1
#
_entry.id   AF-A0A258KE69-F1
#
_cell.length_a   1.000
_cell.length_b   1.000
_cell.length_c   1.000
_cell.angle_alpha   90.00
_cell.angle_beta   90.00
_cell.angle_gamma   90.00
#
_symmetry.space_group_name_H-M   'P 1'
#
loop_
_entity.id
_entity.type
_entity.pdbx_description
1 polymer ?
#
loop_
_entity_poly.entity_id
_entity_poly.type
_entity_poly.pdbx_seq_one_letter_code
_entity_poly.pdbx_strand_id
1 'polypeptide(L)' 'MPTETPQAIRLADYRPFPFEIEETELLFKLEPEATRVLATLKVRRTGDAGEPLVLNGERLKLISAAIDGRALSAADYRLD' A
#
# COMPACT_ATOMS: atom_id res chain seq x y z
N MET A 1 -3.52 17.06 22.27
CA MET A 1 -4.77 16.38 21.85
C MET A 1 -4.72 16.27 20.34
N PRO A 2 -4.59 15.08 19.73
CA PRO A 2 -4.87 14.94 18.31
C PRO A 2 -6.39 14.87 18.16
N THR A 3 -6.98 15.91 17.59
CA THR A 3 -8.42 16.01 17.33
C THR A 3 -8.68 15.47 15.92
N GLU A 4 -8.51 14.17 15.70
CA GLU A 4 -8.96 13.56 14.45
C GLU A 4 -10.41 13.11 14.65
N THR A 5 -11.34 13.98 14.25
CA THR A 5 -12.72 13.57 14.06
C THR A 5 -12.77 12.67 12.83
N PRO A 6 -13.27 11.42 12.92
CA PRO A 6 -13.35 10.54 11.76
C PRO A 6 -14.15 11.22 10.65
N GLN A 7 -13.54 11.38 9.48
CA GLN A 7 -14.20 11.98 8.33
C GLN A 7 -15.24 11.00 7.79
N ALA A 8 -16.48 11.46 7.64
CA ALA A 8 -17.55 10.63 7.10
C ALA A 8 -17.26 10.25 5.64
N ILE A 9 -17.16 8.95 5.36
CA ILE A 9 -17.05 8.40 4.01
C ILE A 9 -18.47 8.30 3.42
N ARG A 10 -18.69 8.85 2.23
CA ARG A 10 -20.01 8.90 1.58
C ARG A 10 -20.05 8.01 0.35
N LEU A 11 -21.13 7.25 0.18
CA LEU A 11 -21.35 6.43 -1.02
C LEU A 11 -21.32 7.27 -2.31
N ALA A 12 -21.84 8.50 -2.26
CA ALA A 12 -21.87 9.41 -3.40
C ALA A 12 -20.46 9.85 -3.88
N ASP A 13 -19.44 9.73 -3.02
CA ASP A 13 -18.05 10.09 -3.33
C ASP A 13 -17.22 8.88 -3.81
N TYR A 14 -17.85 7.69 -3.93
CA TYR A 14 -17.19 6.48 -4.38
C TYR A 14 -16.58 6.67 -5.77
N ARG A 15 -15.30 6.33 -5.88
CA ARG A 15 -14.57 6.24 -7.14
C ARG A 15 -13.85 4.89 -7.17
N PRO A 16 -13.85 4.18 -8.30
CA PRO A 16 -13.03 2.99 -8.47
C PRO A 16 -11.57 3.28 -8.17
N PHE A 17 -10.87 2.33 -7.57
CA PHE A 17 -9.44 2.45 -7.34
C PHE A 17 -8.70 2.43 -8.70
N PRO A 18 -7.73 3.32 -8.97
CA PRO A 18 -7.09 3.45 -10.28
C PRO A 18 -6.09 2.32 -10.61
N PHE A 19 -6.06 1.27 -9.79
CA PHE A 19 -5.25 0.07 -9.96
C PHE A 19 -6.07 -1.17 -9.64
N GLU A 20 -5.73 -2.26 -10.31
CA GLU A 20 -6.19 -3.60 -9.98
C GLU A 20 -5.01 -4.42 -9.45
N ILE A 21 -5.29 -5.27 -8.46
CA ILE A 21 -4.33 -6.24 -7.93
C ILE A 21 -4.85 -7.61 -8.35
N GLU A 22 -4.19 -8.20 -9.34
CA GLU A 22 -4.60 -9.47 -9.96
C GLU A 22 -4.19 -10.67 -9.10
N GLU A 23 -3.02 -10.58 -8.47
CA GLU A 23 -2.46 -11.64 -7.64
C GLU A 23 -1.73 -11.04 -6.44
N THR A 24 -1.81 -11.74 -5.31
CA THR A 24 -1.15 -11.38 -4.07
C THR A 24 -0.50 -12.63 -3.47
N GLU A 25 0.82 -12.63 -3.44
CA GLU A 25 1.61 -13.68 -2.78
C GLU A 25 2.14 -13.13 -1.46
N LEU A 26 1.82 -13.82 -0.36
CA LEU A 26 2.29 -13.45 0.97
C LEU A 26 3.14 -14.56 1.57
N LEU A 27 4.34 -14.20 2.01
CA LEU A 27 5.21 -15.08 2.76
C LEU A 27 5.40 -14.54 4.16
N PHE A 28 4.96 -15.32 5.15
CA PHE A 28 5.08 -15.01 6.57
C PHE A 28 6.24 -15.76 7.18
N LYS A 29 7.22 -15.03 7.72
CA LYS A 29 8.25 -15.57 8.60
C LYS A 29 7.84 -15.26 10.03
N LEU A 30 7.22 -16.24 10.67
CA LEU A 30 6.64 -16.08 12.01
C LEU A 30 7.76 -15.98 13.04
N GLU A 31 7.71 -14.89 13.79
CA GLU A 31 8.53 -14.65 14.98
C GLU A 31 7.61 -14.01 16.02
N PRO A 32 7.68 -14.40 17.31
CA PRO A 32 6.73 -13.96 18.33
C PRO A 32 6.56 -12.44 18.43
N GLU A 33 7.64 -11.69 18.24
CA GLU A 33 7.64 -10.22 18.37
C GLU A 33 7.96 -9.49 17.05
N ALA A 34 8.35 -10.22 16.01
CA ALA A 34 8.97 -9.63 14.82
C ALA A 34 8.63 -10.37 13.52
N THR A 35 7.39 -10.82 13.38
CA THR A 35 6.93 -11.51 12.17
C THR A 35 7.21 -10.66 10.94
N ARG A 36 7.95 -11.22 9.97
CA ARG A 36 8.25 -10.55 8.70
C ARG A 36 7.26 -11.01 7.65
N VAL A 37 6.68 -10.06 6.94
CA VAL A 37 5.79 -10.31 5.81
C VAL A 37 6.47 -9.83 4.55
N LEU A 38 6.62 -10.72 3.57
CA LEU A 38 6.98 -10.37 2.21
C LEU A 38 5.69 -10.44 1.39
N ALA A 39 5.35 -9.34 0.71
CA ALA A 39 4.19 -9.26 -0.15
C ALA A 39 4.64 -8.96 -1.59
N THR A 40 4.27 -9.84 -2.52
CA THR A 40 4.45 -9.63 -3.96
C THR A 40 3.08 -9.43 -4.58
N LEU A 41 2.87 -8.27 -5.19
CA LEU A 41 1.59 -7.87 -5.76
C LEU A 41 1.74 -7.76 -7.29
N LYS A 42 0.86 -8.44 -8.05
CA LYS A 42 0.72 -8.18 -9.49
C LYS A 42 -0.28 -7.06 -9.68
N VAL A 43 0.24 -5.87 -9.99
CA VAL A 43 -0.56 -4.64 -10.07
C VAL A 43 -0.68 -4.18 -11.51
N ARG A 44 -1.90 -3.84 -11.93
CA ARG A 44 -2.19 -3.24 -13.23
C ARG A 44 -2.86 -1.88 -13.04
N ARG A 45 -2.37 -0.85 -13.74
CA ARG A 45 -3.03 0.47 -13.74
C ARG A 45 -4.29 0.42 -14.62
N THR A 46 -5.38 0.97 -14.11
CA THR A 46 -6.66 1.10 -14.82
C THR A 46 -7.18 2.54 -14.88
N GLY A 47 -6.69 3.42 -13.99
CA GLY A 47 -6.97 4.86 -14.01
C GLY A 47 -5.93 5.68 -14.78
N ASP A 48 -5.89 6.98 -14.50
CA ASP A 48 -5.04 7.93 -15.22
C ASP A 48 -3.55 7.70 -14.91
N ALA A 49 -2.67 8.03 -15.87
CA ALA A 49 -1.23 7.80 -15.75
C ALA A 49 -0.58 8.57 -14.57
N GLY A 50 -1.20 9.68 -14.14
CA GLY A 50 -0.69 10.53 -13.05
C GLY A 50 -1.11 10.11 -11.65
N GLU A 51 -2.02 9.15 -11.49
CA GLU A 51 -2.51 8.77 -10.16
C GLU A 51 -1.49 7.90 -9.40
N PRO A 52 -1.22 8.18 -8.11
CA PRO A 52 -0.31 7.37 -7.31
C PRO A 52 -0.98 6.06 -6.89
N LEU A 53 -0.18 4.97 -6.79
CA LEU A 53 -0.61 3.76 -6.12
C LEU A 53 -0.55 3.99 -4.60
N VAL A 54 -1.72 4.16 -3.98
CA VAL A 54 -1.83 4.33 -2.52
C VAL A 54 -2.15 2.99 -1.87
N LEU A 55 -1.24 2.51 -1.03
CA LEU A 55 -1.40 1.28 -0.26
C LEU A 55 -1.64 1.64 1.21
N ASN A 56 -2.75 1.17 1.76
CA ASN A 56 -3.07 1.39 3.17
C ASN A 56 -2.36 0.34 4.04
N GLY A 57 -1.73 0.78 5.12
CA GLY A 57 -1.10 -0.11 6.10
C GLY A 57 -1.14 0.51 7.48
N GLU A 58 -1.54 -0.27 8.49
CA GLU A 58 -1.61 0.19 9.88
C GLU A 58 -0.61 -0.55 10.76
N ARG A 59 0.16 0.21 11.54
CA ARG A 59 1.17 -0.33 12.49
C ARG A 59 2.18 -1.27 11.82
N LEU A 60 2.57 -0.95 10.58
CA LEU A 60 3.58 -1.68 9.81
C LEU A 60 4.89 -0.90 9.79
N LYS A 61 6.01 -1.61 9.94
CA LYS A 61 7.34 -1.07 9.65
C LYS A 61 7.75 -1.49 8.24
N LEU A 62 7.73 -0.57 7.28
CA LEU A 62 8.25 -0.85 5.94
C LEU A 62 9.77 -1.09 6.01
N ILE A 63 10.21 -2.24 5.53
CA ILE A 63 11.64 -2.61 5.48
C ILE A 63 12.24 -2.24 4.13
N SER A 64 11.55 -2.56 3.03
CA SER A 64 11.95 -2.26 1.67
C SER A 64 10.76 -2.37 0.73
N ALA A 65 10.79 -1.65 -0.39
CA ALA A 65 9.87 -1.81 -1.50
C ALA A 65 10.64 -1.85 -2.83
N ALA A 66 10.08 -2.55 -3.81
CA ALA A 66 10.63 -2.62 -5.16
C ALA A 66 9.49 -2.70 -6.18
N ILE A 67 9.72 -2.12 -7.36
CA ILE A 67 8.82 -2.26 -8.52
C ILE A 67 9.63 -2.97 -9.61
N ASP A 68 9.13 -4.10 -10.09
CA ASP A 68 9.76 -4.90 -11.15
C ASP A 68 11.25 -5.21 -10.88
N GLY A 69 11.58 -5.51 -9.63
CA GLY A 69 12.94 -5.79 -9.18
C GLY A 69 13.82 -4.55 -8.93
N ARG A 70 13.37 -3.35 -9.30
CA ARG A 70 14.05 -2.08 -8.97
C ARG A 70 13.71 -1.66 -7.55
N ALA A 71 14.70 -1.66 -6.67
CA ALA A 71 14.55 -1.13 -5.32
C ALA A 71 14.15 0.36 -5.35
N LEU A 72 13.17 0.72 -4.52
CA LEU A 72 12.72 2.08 -4.34
C LEU A 72 13.56 2.77 -3.25
N SER A 73 13.92 4.03 -3.51
CA SER A 73 14.51 4.92 -2.52
C SER A 73 13.42 5.70 -1.80
N ALA A 74 13.78 6.38 -0.71
CA ALA A 74 12.85 7.26 0.02
C ALA A 74 12.33 8.44 -0.83
N ALA A 75 12.94 8.75 -1.98
CA ALA A 75 12.45 9.76 -2.91
C ALA A 75 11.37 9.22 -3.87
N ASP A 76 11.24 7.89 -4.00
CA ASP A 76 10.28 7.25 -4.91
C ASP A 76 8.88 7.07 -4.28
N TYR A 77 8.74 7.20 -2.96
CA TYR A 77 7.47 6.98 -2.25
C TYR A 77 7.33 7.88 -1.01
N ARG A 78 6.09 7.98 -0.50
CA ARG A 78 5.76 8.64 0.77
C ARG A 78 5.18 7.61 1.74
N LEU A 79 5.56 7.70 3.01
CA LEU A 79 4.92 6.98 4.11
C LEU A 79 4.14 7.99 4.93
N ASP A 80 2.84 7.72 5.08
CA ASP A 80 1.89 8.51 5.86
C ASP A 80 1.60 7.80 7.20
#